data_AF-A0A414F9E3-F1
#
_entry.id   AF-A0A414F9E3-F1
#
_cell.length_a   1.000
_cell.length_b   1.000
_cell.length_c   1.000
_cell.angle_alpha   90.00
_cell.angle_beta   90.00
_cell.angle_gamma   90.00
#
_symmetry.space_group_name_H-M   'P 1'
#
loop_
_entity.id
_entity.type
_entity.pdbx_description
1 polymer ?
#
loop_
_entity_poly.entity_id
_entity_poly.type
_entity_poly.pdbx_seq_one_letter_code
_entity_poly.pdbx_strand_id
1 'polypeptide(L)'
;MMTETTFSHDSDLEEAVIGACMIERAAMPLVADKLRPEMFYEEKNLEIFAALQSMYRSVKSIDTITLKNELAARGKLDAVGGPYELLRISSKVSSSAHLEYHALILRQLHTRRIMRTGFQQLLAFSADESMDIDDILVEAHRLLEGLEDESGVADHLRSIDRLMDDTLAEVEQRMEHGCNGITGIPTGFDALDHVTAGWQRGDLNILAARPSVGKTAFALHLARAAAMAGRHVVVFSLEMQGERLGDRWLLAATEGVDPQHLRSGQLTPGEVRQVHEASAELSRLPILIDDHPMTSMDRVRSSARLLKSKNRCDMVIVDYLQLCDMRSDQKNRNREQEVAQASRKAKLLAKELDIPVLLLSQLNRASDGSIDHRPTLSNLRESGAIEQDADMVMLLCRPALYGKTVDKKSTYPTDGLGIVIIAKHRNGKTGEVYFHHNQSMTKLVDYIPPLEWLTRNAK
;
A
#
# COMPACT_ATOMS: atom_id res chain seq x y z
N MET A 1 -2.82 -39.47 -15.79
CA MET A 1 -3.04 -39.92 -14.39
C MET A 1 -4.09 -39.00 -13.79
N MET A 2 -5.36 -39.42 -13.75
CA MET A 2 -6.38 -38.74 -12.95
C MET A 2 -6.08 -39.09 -11.50
N THR A 3 -5.40 -38.22 -10.77
CA THR A 3 -5.31 -38.32 -9.32
C THR A 3 -6.74 -38.21 -8.78
N GLU A 4 -7.23 -39.27 -8.15
CA GLU A 4 -8.44 -39.23 -7.32
C GLU A 4 -8.40 -37.96 -6.48
N THR A 5 -9.34 -37.08 -6.76
CA THR A 5 -9.40 -35.75 -6.16
C THR A 5 -9.87 -35.88 -4.71
N THR A 6 -9.01 -36.36 -3.81
CA THR A 6 -9.25 -36.30 -2.36
C THR A 6 -9.35 -34.83 -1.95
N PHE A 7 -10.49 -34.41 -1.42
CA PHE A 7 -10.65 -33.08 -0.82
C PHE A 7 -9.75 -32.97 0.41
N SER A 8 -9.13 -31.80 0.62
CA SER A 8 -8.34 -31.55 1.83
C SER A 8 -9.28 -31.49 3.05
N HIS A 9 -9.26 -32.54 3.85
CA HIS A 9 -9.99 -32.67 5.11
C HIS A 9 -9.14 -33.49 6.09
N ASP A 10 -9.43 -33.32 7.38
CA ASP A 10 -8.82 -34.09 8.46
C ASP A 10 -9.90 -34.37 9.51
N SER A 11 -10.51 -35.55 9.43
CA SER A 11 -11.62 -35.94 10.29
C SER A 11 -11.21 -36.05 11.75
N ASP A 12 -9.98 -36.51 12.03
CA ASP A 12 -9.47 -36.63 13.40
C ASP A 12 -9.25 -35.24 14.02
N LEU A 13 -8.79 -34.27 13.22
CA LEU A 13 -8.67 -32.88 13.66
C LEU A 13 -10.04 -32.23 13.95
N GLU A 14 -11.02 -32.45 13.08
CA GLU A 14 -12.40 -31.97 13.30
C GLU A 14 -13.00 -32.54 14.59
N GLU A 15 -12.88 -33.86 14.79
CA GLU A 15 -13.33 -34.53 16.00
C GLU A 15 -12.56 -34.04 17.23
N ALA A 16 -11.26 -33.75 17.12
CA ALA A 16 -10.47 -33.22 18.22
C ALA A 16 -10.94 -31.82 18.67
N VAL A 17 -11.26 -30.93 17.73
CA VAL A 17 -11.80 -29.60 18.04
C VAL A 17 -13.17 -29.71 18.70
N ILE A 18 -14.07 -30.53 18.15
CA ILE A 18 -15.41 -30.75 18.70
C ILE A 18 -15.32 -31.35 20.11
N GLY A 19 -14.50 -32.37 20.29
CA GLY A 19 -14.32 -33.03 21.60
C GLY A 19 -13.77 -32.07 22.66
N ALA A 20 -12.82 -31.20 22.30
CA ALA A 20 -12.32 -30.17 23.21
C ALA A 20 -13.44 -29.19 23.62
N CYS A 21 -14.27 -28.76 22.68
CA CYS A 21 -15.44 -27.92 22.94
C CYS A 21 -16.49 -28.58 23.84
N MET A 22 -16.59 -29.91 23.84
CA MET A 22 -17.51 -30.67 24.69
C MET A 22 -17.01 -30.85 26.12
N ILE A 23 -15.69 -30.92 26.32
CA ILE A 23 -15.07 -31.22 27.63
C ILE A 23 -14.68 -29.95 28.36
N GLU A 24 -14.11 -28.97 27.64
CA GLU A 24 -13.49 -27.81 28.26
C GLU A 24 -14.34 -26.55 28.09
N ARG A 25 -14.69 -25.93 29.22
CA ARG A 25 -15.48 -24.68 29.22
C ARG A 25 -14.77 -23.53 28.52
N ALA A 26 -13.43 -23.52 28.51
CA ALA A 26 -12.62 -22.47 27.88
C ALA A 26 -12.47 -22.66 26.36
N ALA A 27 -12.80 -23.82 25.81
CA ALA A 27 -12.56 -24.13 24.40
C ALA A 27 -13.43 -23.29 23.44
N MET A 28 -14.75 -23.21 23.70
CA MET A 28 -15.67 -22.47 22.83
C MET A 28 -15.31 -20.98 22.67
N PRO A 29 -14.98 -20.23 23.75
CA PRO A 29 -14.48 -18.86 23.61
C PRO A 29 -13.27 -18.71 22.66
N LEU A 30 -12.37 -19.69 22.60
CA LEU A 30 -11.16 -19.63 21.78
C LEU A 30 -11.43 -19.88 20.30
N VAL A 31 -12.50 -20.62 19.96
CA VAL A 31 -12.78 -21.06 18.59
C VAL A 31 -14.05 -20.46 17.97
N ALA A 32 -14.99 -19.96 18.76
CA ALA A 32 -16.30 -19.51 18.29
C ALA A 32 -16.22 -18.38 17.25
N ASP A 33 -15.21 -17.52 17.35
CA ASP A 33 -14.97 -16.40 16.43
C ASP A 33 -14.05 -16.78 15.25
N LYS A 34 -13.38 -17.93 15.33
CA LYS A 34 -12.43 -18.42 14.32
C LYS A 34 -13.05 -19.44 13.37
N LEU A 35 -14.03 -20.21 13.85
CA LEU A 35 -14.64 -21.33 13.14
C LEU A 35 -16.12 -21.11 12.90
N ARG A 36 -16.57 -21.52 11.71
CA ARG A 36 -17.99 -21.59 11.34
C ARG A 36 -18.35 -23.03 10.97
N PRO A 37 -19.63 -23.45 11.10
CA PRO A 37 -20.03 -24.82 10.81
C PRO A 37 -19.60 -25.29 9.40
N GLU A 38 -19.67 -24.42 8.40
CA GLU A 38 -19.34 -24.73 7.00
C GLU A 38 -17.84 -25.06 6.80
N MET A 39 -17.01 -24.78 7.80
CA MET A 39 -15.59 -25.13 7.82
C MET A 39 -15.33 -26.61 8.12
N PHE A 40 -16.32 -27.36 8.61
CA PHE A 40 -16.22 -28.80 8.80
C PHE A 40 -16.60 -29.52 7.49
N TYR A 41 -15.82 -30.52 7.11
CA TYR A 41 -16.05 -31.31 5.90
C TYR A 41 -17.12 -32.38 6.13
N GLU A 42 -17.05 -33.06 7.27
CA GLU A 42 -18.01 -34.08 7.62
C GLU A 42 -19.33 -33.45 8.04
N GLU A 43 -20.43 -33.81 7.39
CA GLU A 43 -21.77 -33.25 7.66
C GLU A 43 -22.18 -33.46 9.13
N LYS A 44 -21.82 -34.61 9.70
CA LYS A 44 -22.03 -34.89 11.13
C LYS A 44 -21.30 -33.89 12.03
N ASN A 45 -20.05 -33.53 11.70
CA ASN A 45 -19.22 -32.63 12.50
C ASN A 45 -19.70 -31.18 12.38
N LEU A 46 -20.13 -30.79 11.18
CA LEU A 46 -20.78 -29.51 10.91
C LEU A 46 -22.01 -29.32 11.80
N GLU A 47 -22.91 -30.29 11.82
CA GLU A 47 -24.15 -30.23 12.61
C GLU A 47 -23.87 -30.20 14.12
N ILE A 48 -22.88 -30.99 14.58
CA ILE A 48 -22.45 -30.96 15.97
C ILE A 48 -21.89 -29.58 16.34
N PHE A 49 -21.01 -29.01 15.51
CA PHE A 49 -20.44 -27.69 15.77
C PHE A 49 -21.50 -26.56 15.69
N ALA A 50 -22.46 -26.66 14.79
CA ALA A 50 -23.60 -25.73 14.72
C ALA A 50 -24.45 -25.75 15.99
N ALA A 51 -24.66 -26.93 16.59
CA ALA A 51 -25.31 -27.06 17.89
C ALA A 51 -24.48 -26.42 19.01
N LEU A 52 -23.18 -26.73 19.08
CA LEU A 52 -22.25 -26.13 20.04
C LEU A 52 -22.23 -24.60 19.97
N GLN A 53 -22.10 -24.04 18.76
CA GLN A 53 -22.06 -22.59 18.54
C GLN A 53 -23.38 -21.92 18.95
N SER A 54 -24.51 -22.56 18.68
CA SER A 54 -25.82 -22.05 19.11
C SER A 54 -26.00 -22.13 20.63
N MET A 55 -25.56 -23.20 21.29
CA MET A 55 -25.59 -23.30 22.75
C MET A 55 -24.71 -22.22 23.40
N TYR A 56 -23.53 -21.98 22.83
CA TYR A 56 -22.61 -20.93 23.28
C TYR A 56 -23.23 -19.54 23.16
N ARG A 57 -23.85 -19.22 22.02
CA ARG A 57 -24.56 -17.94 21.80
C ARG A 57 -25.76 -17.76 22.75
N SER A 58 -26.43 -18.84 23.12
CA SER A 58 -27.52 -18.83 24.10
C SER A 58 -27.05 -18.91 25.55
N VAL A 59 -25.74 -18.85 25.81
CA VAL A 59 -25.12 -18.90 27.16
C VAL A 59 -25.56 -20.16 27.93
N LYS A 60 -25.79 -21.27 27.23
CA LYS A 60 -26.09 -22.58 27.83
C LYS A 60 -24.79 -23.27 28.25
N SER A 61 -24.84 -24.05 29.32
CA SER A 61 -23.72 -24.91 29.70
C SER A 61 -23.50 -26.00 28.66
N ILE A 62 -22.28 -26.10 28.15
CA ILE A 62 -21.89 -27.09 27.15
C ILE A 62 -21.20 -28.26 27.85
N ASP A 63 -21.79 -29.44 27.67
CA ASP A 63 -21.24 -30.75 28.02
C ASP A 63 -21.89 -31.81 27.11
N THR A 64 -21.38 -33.05 27.16
CA THR A 64 -21.88 -34.14 26.31
C THR A 64 -23.39 -34.42 26.49
N ILE A 65 -23.93 -34.24 27.71
CA ILE A 65 -25.34 -34.50 28.00
C ILE A 65 -26.22 -33.38 27.47
N THR A 66 -25.84 -32.12 27.71
CA THR A 66 -26.59 -30.96 27.22
C THR A 66 -26.57 -30.86 25.71
N LEU A 67 -25.43 -31.16 25.07
CA LEU A 67 -25.32 -31.22 23.60
C LEU A 67 -26.21 -32.32 23.01
N LYS A 68 -26.24 -33.51 23.61
CA LYS A 68 -27.13 -34.60 23.19
C LYS A 68 -28.60 -34.16 23.23
N ASN A 69 -29.02 -33.50 24.31
CA ASN A 69 -30.39 -33.01 24.46
C ASN A 69 -30.72 -31.92 23.43
N GLU A 70 -29.77 -31.01 23.15
CA GLU A 70 -29.92 -29.96 22.13
C GLU A 70 -30.06 -30.57 20.72
N LEU A 71 -29.22 -31.56 20.37
CA LEU A 71 -29.30 -32.26 19.09
C LEU A 71 -30.59 -33.07 18.94
N ALA A 72 -31.08 -33.68 20.04
CA ALA A 72 -32.37 -34.36 20.06
C ALA A 72 -33.53 -33.38 19.83
N ALA A 73 -33.51 -32.22 20.49
CA ALA A 73 -34.52 -31.18 20.31
C ALA A 73 -34.56 -30.63 18.87
N ARG A 74 -33.42 -30.66 18.16
CA ARG A 74 -33.30 -30.29 16.75
C ARG A 74 -33.69 -31.42 15.78
N GLY A 75 -33.95 -32.63 16.26
CA GLY A 75 -34.20 -33.80 15.41
C GLY A 75 -32.96 -34.26 14.62
N LYS A 76 -31.76 -33.88 15.05
CA LYS A 76 -30.49 -34.15 14.34
C LYS A 76 -29.61 -35.20 15.04
N LEU A 77 -30.01 -35.67 16.23
CA LEU A 77 -29.21 -36.62 17.02
C LEU A 77 -28.90 -37.92 16.27
N ASP A 78 -29.86 -38.50 15.57
CA ASP A 78 -29.64 -39.74 14.82
C ASP A 78 -28.75 -39.51 13.59
N ALA A 79 -28.87 -38.34 12.94
CA ALA A 79 -28.07 -37.97 11.77
C ALA A 79 -26.58 -37.81 12.10
N VAL A 80 -26.24 -37.45 13.33
CA VAL A 80 -24.85 -37.33 13.78
C VAL A 80 -24.28 -38.62 14.40
N GLY A 81 -24.98 -39.76 14.28
CA GLY A 81 -24.52 -41.06 14.80
C GLY A 81 -24.96 -41.36 16.24
N GLY A 82 -25.86 -40.54 16.80
CA GLY A 82 -26.48 -40.78 18.10
C GLY A 82 -25.57 -40.52 19.31
N PRO A 83 -26.04 -40.88 20.52
CA PRO A 83 -25.32 -40.61 21.77
C PRO A 83 -23.94 -41.26 21.87
N TYR A 84 -23.76 -42.41 21.23
CA TYR A 84 -22.50 -43.16 21.25
C TYR A 84 -21.39 -42.38 20.53
N GLU A 85 -21.71 -41.74 19.40
CA GLU A 85 -20.73 -40.99 18.62
C GLU A 85 -20.20 -39.77 19.40
N LEU A 86 -21.09 -39.04 20.09
CA LEU A 86 -20.71 -37.93 20.97
C LEU A 86 -19.75 -38.38 22.09
N LEU A 87 -20.02 -39.55 22.69
CA LEU A 87 -19.15 -40.11 23.71
C LEU A 87 -17.79 -40.51 23.11
N ARG A 88 -17.77 -41.10 21.91
CA ARG A 88 -16.55 -41.48 21.21
C ARG A 88 -15.67 -40.26 20.89
N ILE A 89 -16.26 -39.19 20.35
CA ILE A 89 -15.55 -37.95 20.02
C ILE A 89 -14.97 -37.31 21.27
N SER A 90 -15.75 -37.18 22.34
CA SER A 90 -15.24 -36.63 23.61
C SER A 90 -14.12 -37.49 24.21
N SER A 91 -14.14 -38.81 24.05
CA SER A 91 -13.08 -39.69 24.56
C SER A 91 -11.73 -39.61 23.83
N LYS A 92 -11.70 -39.05 22.60
CA LYS A 92 -10.49 -38.94 21.78
C LYS A 92 -9.56 -37.80 22.20
N VAL A 93 -10.06 -36.82 22.95
CA VAL A 93 -9.31 -35.59 23.26
C VAL A 93 -8.51 -35.77 24.54
N SER A 94 -7.19 -35.65 24.42
CA SER A 94 -6.25 -35.74 25.56
C SER A 94 -5.77 -34.39 26.08
N SER A 95 -5.76 -33.34 25.24
CA SER A 95 -5.36 -31.97 25.62
C SER A 95 -5.89 -30.93 24.63
N SER A 96 -6.33 -29.78 25.15
CA SER A 96 -6.73 -28.59 24.37
C SER A 96 -5.61 -27.57 24.16
N ALA A 97 -4.39 -27.83 24.63
CA ALA A 97 -3.29 -26.85 24.63
C ALA A 97 -2.98 -26.27 23.24
N HIS A 98 -3.37 -26.97 22.17
CA HIS A 98 -3.18 -26.54 20.78
C HIS A 98 -4.49 -26.28 20.03
N LEU A 99 -5.61 -26.10 20.74
CA LEU A 99 -6.93 -25.94 20.13
C LEU A 99 -7.00 -24.78 19.13
N GLU A 100 -6.38 -23.63 19.45
CA GLU A 100 -6.33 -22.50 18.52
C GLU A 100 -5.56 -22.83 17.24
N TYR A 101 -4.47 -23.57 17.36
CA TYR A 101 -3.68 -24.01 16.22
C TYR A 101 -4.47 -25.01 15.35
N HIS A 102 -5.20 -25.94 15.97
CA HIS A 102 -6.08 -26.86 15.27
C HIS A 102 -7.22 -26.14 14.53
N ALA A 103 -7.81 -25.12 15.15
CA ALA A 103 -8.81 -24.27 14.51
C ALA A 103 -8.23 -23.53 13.28
N LEU A 104 -7.00 -23.03 13.36
CA LEU A 104 -6.33 -22.41 12.21
C LEU A 104 -6.10 -23.40 11.07
N ILE A 105 -5.72 -24.65 11.37
CA ILE A 105 -5.57 -25.69 10.34
C ILE A 105 -6.91 -25.99 9.67
N LEU A 106 -8.01 -26.14 10.43
CA LEU A 106 -9.35 -26.36 9.86
C LEU A 106 -9.77 -25.21 8.95
N ARG A 107 -9.52 -23.96 9.36
CA ARG A 107 -9.77 -22.78 8.52
C ARG A 107 -8.99 -22.86 7.22
N GLN A 108 -7.69 -23.21 7.27
CA GLN A 108 -6.87 -23.40 6.06
C GLN A 108 -7.39 -24.52 5.16
N LEU A 109 -7.82 -25.64 5.73
CA LEU A 109 -8.43 -26.75 4.98
C LEU A 109 -9.72 -26.30 4.28
N HIS A 110 -10.58 -25.55 4.96
CA HIS A 110 -11.78 -24.97 4.38
C HIS A 110 -11.45 -24.00 3.23
N THR A 111 -10.52 -23.06 3.43
CA THR A 111 -10.07 -22.14 2.37
C THR A 111 -9.54 -22.91 1.16
N ARG A 112 -8.77 -23.98 1.37
CA ARG A 112 -8.31 -24.86 0.28
C ARG A 112 -9.47 -25.52 -0.47
N ARG A 113 -10.54 -25.92 0.22
CA ARG A 113 -11.75 -26.47 -0.41
C ARG A 113 -12.45 -25.42 -1.27
N ILE A 114 -12.65 -24.20 -0.76
CA ILE A 114 -13.24 -23.09 -1.52
C ILE A 114 -12.41 -22.80 -2.78
N MET A 115 -11.08 -22.65 -2.62
CA MET A 115 -10.16 -22.41 -3.74
C MET A 115 -10.33 -23.47 -4.82
N ARG A 116 -10.29 -24.74 -4.44
CA ARG A 116 -10.37 -25.84 -5.39
C ARG A 116 -11.70 -25.85 -6.13
N THR A 117 -12.82 -25.75 -5.41
CA THR A 117 -14.15 -25.75 -6.03
C THR A 117 -14.33 -24.57 -6.97
N GLY A 118 -13.92 -23.37 -6.53
CA GLY A 118 -14.01 -22.17 -7.35
C GLY A 118 -13.13 -22.23 -8.60
N PHE A 119 -11.88 -22.69 -8.48
CA PHE A 119 -11.00 -22.83 -9.65
C PHE A 119 -11.48 -23.92 -10.61
N GLN A 120 -12.08 -25.02 -10.11
CA GLN A 120 -12.69 -26.03 -10.96
C GLN A 120 -13.90 -25.49 -11.73
N GLN A 121 -14.72 -24.64 -11.10
CA GLN A 121 -15.81 -23.94 -11.77
C GLN A 121 -15.31 -22.99 -12.85
N LEU A 122 -14.30 -22.16 -12.54
CA LEU A 122 -13.70 -21.25 -13.53
C LEU A 122 -13.08 -21.99 -14.72
N LEU A 123 -12.43 -23.14 -14.46
CA LEU A 123 -11.90 -23.98 -15.52
C LEU A 123 -13.02 -24.50 -16.42
N ALA A 124 -14.14 -24.95 -15.83
CA ALA A 124 -15.30 -25.40 -16.57
C ALA A 124 -15.92 -24.27 -17.43
N PHE A 125 -16.04 -23.07 -16.88
CA PHE A 125 -16.53 -21.90 -17.61
C PHE A 125 -15.60 -21.51 -18.76
N SER A 126 -14.28 -21.54 -18.53
CA SER A 126 -13.30 -21.24 -19.58
C SER A 126 -13.28 -22.25 -20.74
N ALA A 127 -13.75 -23.47 -20.49
CA ALA A 127 -13.85 -24.52 -21.49
C ALA A 127 -15.18 -24.47 -22.28
N ASP A 128 -16.16 -23.70 -21.80
CA ASP A 128 -17.44 -23.50 -22.46
C ASP A 128 -17.38 -22.27 -23.39
N GLU A 129 -17.23 -22.51 -24.69
CA GLU A 129 -17.13 -21.45 -25.71
C GLU A 129 -18.42 -20.60 -25.85
N SER A 130 -19.52 -20.98 -25.18
CA SER A 130 -20.78 -20.21 -25.21
C SER A 130 -20.85 -19.11 -24.13
N MET A 131 -19.93 -19.09 -23.16
CA MET A 131 -19.90 -18.07 -22.11
C MET A 131 -19.10 -16.84 -22.55
N ASP A 132 -19.58 -15.65 -22.17
CA ASP A 132 -18.84 -14.41 -22.38
C ASP A 132 -17.62 -14.37 -21.46
N ILE A 133 -16.47 -13.96 -22.01
CA ILE A 133 -15.22 -13.81 -21.28
C ILE A 133 -15.38 -12.79 -20.15
N ASP A 134 -16.16 -11.72 -20.36
CA ASP A 134 -16.38 -10.69 -19.34
C ASP A 134 -17.09 -11.25 -18.10
N ASP A 135 -18.06 -12.16 -18.28
CA ASP A 135 -18.76 -12.82 -17.17
C ASP A 135 -17.84 -13.79 -16.40
N ILE A 136 -16.95 -14.50 -17.11
CA ILE A 136 -15.95 -15.38 -16.49
C ILE A 136 -14.98 -14.55 -15.62
N LEU A 137 -14.58 -13.37 -16.09
CA LEU A 137 -13.71 -12.46 -15.34
C LEU A 137 -14.39 -11.93 -14.08
N VAL A 138 -15.70 -11.63 -14.13
CA VAL A 138 -16.47 -11.20 -12.95
C VAL A 138 -16.49 -12.31 -11.90
N GLU A 139 -16.78 -13.55 -12.29
CA GLU A 139 -16.82 -14.67 -11.34
C GLU A 139 -15.43 -14.98 -10.76
N ALA A 140 -14.37 -14.81 -11.54
CA ALA A 140 -13.00 -14.94 -11.05
C ALA A 140 -12.66 -13.90 -9.98
N HIS A 141 -13.07 -12.65 -10.17
CA HIS A 141 -12.89 -11.60 -9.15
C HIS A 141 -13.69 -11.90 -7.89
N ARG A 142 -14.95 -12.33 -8.02
CA ARG A 142 -15.80 -12.69 -6.88
C ARG A 142 -15.19 -13.83 -6.04
N LEU A 143 -14.63 -14.85 -6.70
CA LEU A 143 -13.94 -15.94 -6.01
C LEU A 143 -12.72 -15.42 -5.23
N LEU A 144 -11.91 -14.55 -5.84
CA LEU A 144 -10.73 -13.98 -5.20
C LEU A 144 -11.11 -13.11 -3.99
N GLU A 145 -12.14 -12.27 -4.11
CA GLU A 145 -12.65 -11.45 -3.01
C GLU A 145 -13.13 -12.32 -1.83
N GLY A 146 -13.93 -13.37 -2.11
CA GLY A 146 -14.39 -14.29 -1.06
C GLY A 146 -13.24 -15.04 -0.36
N LEU A 147 -12.15 -15.33 -1.07
CA LEU A 147 -10.95 -15.93 -0.48
C LEU A 147 -10.16 -14.94 0.39
N GLU A 148 -10.14 -13.66 0.01
CA GLU A 148 -9.57 -12.60 0.84
C GLU A 148 -10.39 -12.43 2.14
N ASP A 149 -11.72 -12.52 2.10
CA ASP A 149 -12.58 -12.45 3.29
C ASP A 149 -12.34 -13.60 4.29
N GLU A 150 -12.12 -14.83 3.79
CA GLU A 150 -11.75 -15.99 4.63
C GLU A 150 -10.37 -15.85 5.29
N SER A 151 -9.55 -14.92 4.80
CA SER A 151 -8.19 -14.71 5.31
C SER A 151 -8.11 -13.83 6.56
N GLY A 152 -9.20 -13.19 7.01
CA GLY A 152 -9.35 -12.74 8.41
C GLY A 152 -9.72 -11.28 8.61
N VAL A 153 -11.00 -10.94 8.49
CA VAL A 153 -11.54 -9.62 8.92
C VAL A 153 -11.45 -9.41 10.45
N ALA A 154 -11.39 -10.49 11.25
CA ALA A 154 -11.29 -10.43 12.72
C ALA A 154 -9.91 -10.00 13.25
N ASP A 155 -8.83 -10.12 12.47
CA ASP A 155 -7.47 -9.72 12.90
C ASP A 155 -7.30 -8.20 13.00
N HIS A 156 -8.28 -7.42 12.53
CA HIS A 156 -8.24 -5.95 12.58
C HIS A 156 -8.87 -5.34 13.84
N LEU A 157 -9.52 -6.14 14.70
CA LEU A 157 -10.08 -5.67 15.97
C LEU A 157 -9.08 -5.91 17.11
N ARG A 158 -8.35 -4.87 17.50
CA ARG A 158 -7.40 -4.90 18.63
C ARG A 158 -8.06 -4.31 19.89
N SER A 159 -7.84 -4.94 21.06
CA SER A 159 -8.19 -4.32 22.34
C SER A 159 -7.28 -3.11 22.61
N ILE A 160 -7.76 -2.15 23.42
CA ILE A 160 -6.97 -0.96 23.74
C ILE A 160 -5.63 -1.33 24.41
N ASP A 161 -5.63 -2.34 25.28
CA ASP A 161 -4.42 -2.80 25.99
C ASP A 161 -3.36 -3.31 25.00
N ARG A 162 -3.75 -4.21 24.07
CA ARG A 162 -2.84 -4.72 23.03
C ARG A 162 -2.34 -3.61 22.12
N LEU A 163 -3.21 -2.67 21.74
CA LEU A 163 -2.83 -1.52 20.91
C LEU A 163 -1.79 -0.65 21.63
N MET A 164 -1.93 -0.42 22.93
CA MET A 164 -0.97 0.37 23.71
C MET A 164 0.37 -0.34 23.83
N ASP A 165 0.39 -1.65 24.06
CA ASP A 165 1.63 -2.45 24.09
C ASP A 165 2.35 -2.39 22.73
N ASP A 166 1.64 -2.63 21.62
CA ASP A 166 2.18 -2.49 20.26
C ASP A 166 2.76 -1.08 20.03
N THR A 167 2.04 -0.04 20.48
CA THR A 167 2.45 1.36 20.31
C THR A 167 3.71 1.68 21.09
N LEU A 168 3.84 1.19 22.33
CA LEU A 168 5.04 1.39 23.14
C LEU A 168 6.26 0.71 22.51
N ALA A 169 6.11 -0.51 22.01
CA ALA A 169 7.17 -1.20 21.29
C ALA A 169 7.62 -0.43 20.04
N GLU A 170 6.68 0.17 19.29
CA GLU A 170 7.03 1.02 18.15
C GLU A 170 7.78 2.30 18.57
N VAL A 171 7.41 2.92 19.69
CA VAL A 171 8.11 4.11 20.21
C VAL A 171 9.55 3.76 20.59
N GLU A 172 9.75 2.66 21.29
CA GLU A 172 11.08 2.15 21.65
C GLU A 172 11.94 1.90 20.40
N GLN A 173 11.38 1.25 19.39
CA GLN A 173 12.09 1.05 18.11
C GLN A 173 12.51 2.36 17.45
N ARG A 174 11.65 3.39 17.47
CA ARG A 174 11.97 4.71 16.91
C ARG A 174 13.06 5.42 17.70
N MET A 175 13.10 5.24 19.03
CA MET A 175 14.16 5.79 19.87
C MET A 175 15.53 5.13 19.61
N GLU A 176 15.54 3.82 19.34
CA GLU A 176 16.78 3.08 19.04
C GLU A 176 17.31 3.32 17.63
N HIS A 177 16.41 3.36 16.62
CA HIS A 177 16.80 3.40 15.21
C HIS A 177 16.70 4.79 14.57
N GLY A 178 16.05 5.75 15.23
CA GLY A 178 15.91 7.12 14.74
C GLY A 178 17.26 7.83 14.67
N CYS A 179 17.73 8.09 13.45
CA CYS A 179 18.96 8.83 13.23
C CYS A 179 18.63 10.33 13.09
N ASN A 180 19.15 11.17 13.99
CA ASN A 180 18.96 12.63 13.94
C ASN A 180 17.49 13.10 13.85
N GLY A 181 16.56 12.36 14.45
CA GLY A 181 15.13 12.70 14.42
C GLY A 181 14.36 12.25 13.17
N ILE A 182 15.01 11.52 12.25
CA ILE A 182 14.35 10.90 11.09
C ILE A 182 13.89 9.50 11.49
N THR A 183 12.58 9.28 11.57
CA THR A 183 11.96 8.00 11.91
C THR A 183 11.51 7.21 10.67
N GLY A 184 11.29 7.89 9.55
CA GLY A 184 10.86 7.33 8.28
C GLY A 184 12.01 7.17 7.27
N ILE A 185 11.65 7.05 5.99
CA ILE A 185 12.62 7.03 4.89
C ILE A 185 13.07 8.48 4.60
N PRO A 186 14.39 8.79 4.59
CA PRO A 186 14.86 10.16 4.39
C PRO A 186 14.45 10.70 3.02
N THR A 187 14.11 11.99 2.98
CA THR A 187 13.71 12.70 1.76
C THR A 187 14.91 13.18 0.94
N GLY A 188 16.07 13.38 1.58
CA GLY A 188 17.26 13.97 0.96
C GLY A 188 17.33 15.49 1.03
N PHE A 189 16.36 16.12 1.71
CA PHE A 189 16.40 17.53 2.10
C PHE A 189 16.30 17.62 3.61
N ASP A 190 17.31 18.20 4.26
CA ASP A 190 17.34 18.32 5.72
C ASP A 190 16.14 19.12 6.23
N ALA A 191 15.78 20.19 5.51
CA ALA A 191 14.65 21.03 5.87
C ALA A 191 13.30 20.33 5.70
N LEU A 192 13.18 19.39 4.75
CA LEU A 192 11.96 18.60 4.59
C LEU A 192 11.89 17.49 5.64
N ASP A 193 13.00 16.77 5.87
CA ASP A 193 13.10 15.73 6.89
C ASP A 193 12.82 16.27 8.30
N HIS A 194 13.20 17.52 8.61
CA HIS A 194 12.84 18.15 9.88
C HIS A 194 11.32 18.34 10.07
N VAL A 195 10.57 18.55 8.99
CA VAL A 195 9.12 18.75 9.04
C VAL A 195 8.36 17.42 8.98
N THR A 196 8.89 16.44 8.25
CA THR A 196 8.20 15.17 7.97
C THR A 196 8.67 14.01 8.84
N ALA A 197 9.84 14.14 9.49
CA ALA A 197 10.60 13.04 10.08
C ALA A 197 10.90 11.91 9.06
N GLY A 198 11.00 12.25 7.77
CA GLY A 198 11.08 11.32 6.65
C GLY A 198 9.71 10.78 6.21
N TRP A 199 9.68 9.97 5.16
CA TRP A 199 8.47 9.31 4.67
C TRP A 199 8.02 8.22 5.64
N GLN A 200 6.86 8.43 6.25
CA GLN A 200 6.27 7.48 7.18
C GLN A 200 5.57 6.34 6.44
N ARG A 201 5.57 5.16 7.05
CA ARG A 201 4.87 3.98 6.51
C ARG A 201 3.36 4.15 6.62
N GLY A 202 2.63 3.56 5.67
CA GLY A 202 1.17 3.68 5.63
C GLY A 202 0.65 5.01 5.08
N ASP A 203 1.52 6.00 4.86
CA ASP A 203 1.14 7.34 4.42
C ASP A 203 1.08 7.46 2.88
N LEU A 204 0.02 8.13 2.42
CA LEU A 204 -0.13 8.63 1.07
C LEU A 204 0.31 10.10 1.03
N ASN A 205 1.39 10.33 0.31
CA ASN A 205 1.98 11.65 0.09
C ASN A 205 1.68 12.11 -1.34
N ILE A 206 1.13 13.30 -1.49
CA ILE A 206 0.83 13.89 -2.80
C ILE A 206 1.89 14.93 -3.12
N LEU A 207 2.52 14.81 -4.28
CA LEU A 207 3.38 15.86 -4.84
C LEU A 207 2.71 16.44 -6.07
N ALA A 208 2.28 17.69 -5.99
CA ALA A 208 1.61 18.35 -7.10
C ALA A 208 2.37 19.57 -7.61
N ALA A 209 2.40 19.74 -8.92
CA ALA A 209 3.06 20.87 -9.55
C ALA A 209 2.37 21.27 -10.86
N ARG A 210 2.71 22.47 -11.34
CA ARG A 210 2.40 22.87 -12.72
C ARG A 210 3.38 22.18 -13.69
N PRO A 211 2.99 22.03 -14.97
CA PRO A 211 3.92 21.60 -16.01
C PRO A 211 5.20 22.43 -16.00
N SER A 212 6.32 21.79 -16.29
CA SER A 212 7.66 22.42 -16.36
C SER A 212 8.24 22.94 -15.04
N VAL A 213 7.52 22.87 -13.92
CA VAL A 213 8.08 23.22 -12.59
C VAL A 213 9.12 22.19 -12.14
N GLY A 214 8.95 20.93 -12.54
CA GLY A 214 9.91 19.85 -12.25
C GLY A 214 9.40 18.78 -11.29
N LYS A 215 8.09 18.48 -11.32
CA LYS A 215 7.42 17.40 -10.57
C LYS A 215 8.22 16.09 -10.57
N THR A 216 8.50 15.57 -11.77
CA THR A 216 9.24 14.31 -11.97
C THR A 216 10.69 14.42 -11.49
N ALA A 217 11.37 15.55 -11.74
CA ALA A 217 12.75 15.73 -11.27
C ALA A 217 12.86 15.69 -9.75
N PHE A 218 11.91 16.33 -9.06
CA PHE A 218 11.83 16.29 -7.60
C PHE A 218 11.56 14.86 -7.11
N ALA A 219 10.61 14.15 -7.73
CA ALA A 219 10.32 12.76 -7.38
C ALA A 219 11.52 11.81 -7.57
N LEU A 220 12.28 11.97 -8.67
CA LEU A 220 13.49 11.18 -8.94
C LEU A 220 14.61 11.47 -7.93
N HIS A 221 14.71 12.71 -7.43
CA HIS A 221 15.62 13.05 -6.35
C HIS A 221 15.24 12.33 -5.05
N LEU A 222 13.96 12.39 -4.66
CA LEU A 222 13.45 11.67 -3.49
C LEU A 222 13.69 10.16 -3.61
N ALA A 223 13.48 9.58 -4.80
CA ALA A 223 13.75 8.17 -5.08
C ALA A 223 15.23 7.81 -4.85
N ARG A 224 16.14 8.65 -5.37
CA ARG A 224 17.58 8.46 -5.21
C ARG A 224 17.99 8.57 -3.74
N ALA A 225 17.48 9.56 -3.01
CA ALA A 225 17.78 9.74 -1.59
C ALA A 225 17.35 8.53 -0.74
N ALA A 226 16.12 8.04 -0.95
CA ALA A 226 15.62 6.83 -0.31
C ALA A 226 16.48 5.59 -0.65
N ALA A 227 16.87 5.43 -1.92
CA ALA A 227 17.69 4.31 -2.36
C ALA A 227 19.12 4.37 -1.83
N MET A 228 19.71 5.55 -1.72
CA MET A 228 21.02 5.77 -1.10
C MET A 228 20.99 5.44 0.40
N ALA A 229 19.85 5.60 1.07
CA ALA A 229 19.61 5.13 2.43
C ALA A 229 19.34 3.61 2.53
N GLY A 230 19.55 2.85 1.44
CA GLY A 230 19.42 1.40 1.40
C GLY A 230 17.98 0.90 1.29
N ARG A 231 17.01 1.75 0.91
CA ARG A 231 15.60 1.37 0.79
C ARG A 231 15.24 1.01 -0.64
N HIS A 232 14.46 -0.04 -0.83
CA HIS A 232 14.00 -0.46 -2.15
C HIS A 232 12.88 0.44 -2.66
N VAL A 233 13.12 1.19 -3.74
CA VAL A 233 12.14 2.13 -4.30
C VAL A 233 11.62 1.60 -5.63
N VAL A 234 10.30 1.60 -5.81
CA VAL A 234 9.65 1.25 -7.07
C VAL A 234 9.00 2.50 -7.67
N VAL A 235 9.41 2.85 -8.89
CA VAL A 235 8.91 4.01 -9.63
C VAL A 235 8.04 3.53 -10.78
N PHE A 236 6.75 3.83 -10.73
CA PHE A 236 5.82 3.62 -11.83
C PHE A 236 5.72 4.92 -12.62
N SER A 237 6.28 4.95 -13.83
CA SER A 237 6.34 6.13 -14.68
C SER A 237 5.42 5.96 -15.89
N LEU A 238 4.25 6.60 -15.84
CA LEU A 238 3.30 6.54 -16.95
C LEU A 238 3.54 7.67 -17.97
N GLU A 239 4.14 8.79 -17.53
CA GLU A 239 4.40 9.96 -18.38
C GLU A 239 5.68 9.84 -19.22
N MET A 240 6.72 9.20 -18.68
CA MET A 240 8.06 9.20 -19.25
C MET A 240 8.61 7.77 -19.38
N GLN A 241 9.24 7.48 -20.53
CA GLN A 241 10.03 6.27 -20.73
C GLN A 241 11.21 6.22 -19.75
N GLY A 242 11.60 5.01 -19.36
CA GLY A 242 12.66 4.75 -18.39
C GLY A 242 13.99 5.40 -18.76
N GLU A 243 14.37 5.40 -20.04
CA GLU A 243 15.63 5.99 -20.51
C GLU A 243 15.69 7.49 -20.24
N ARG A 244 14.57 8.21 -20.38
CA ARG A 244 14.51 9.66 -20.09
C ARG A 244 14.61 9.95 -18.60
N LEU A 245 14.20 9.02 -17.73
CA LEU A 245 14.45 9.12 -16.30
C LEU A 245 15.93 8.86 -16.00
N GLY A 246 16.53 7.88 -16.68
CA GLY A 246 17.95 7.58 -16.65
C GLY A 246 18.83 8.80 -16.97
N ASP A 247 18.54 9.50 -18.08
CA ASP A 247 19.24 10.73 -18.46
C ASP A 247 19.20 11.78 -17.33
N ARG A 248 18.04 11.94 -16.68
CA ARG A 248 17.90 12.90 -15.58
C ARG A 248 18.75 12.51 -14.38
N TRP A 249 18.81 11.23 -14.01
CA TRP A 249 19.68 10.80 -12.91
C TRP A 249 21.17 10.91 -13.24
N LEU A 250 21.58 10.61 -14.47
CA LEU A 250 22.97 10.81 -14.89
C LEU A 250 23.36 12.29 -14.76
N LEU A 251 22.50 13.20 -15.22
CA LEU A 251 22.71 14.64 -15.07
C LEU A 251 22.55 15.14 -13.63
N ALA A 252 21.92 14.38 -12.75
CA ALA A 252 21.82 14.68 -11.31
C ALA A 252 23.08 14.24 -10.54
N ALA A 253 23.74 13.19 -11.04
CA ALA A 253 24.92 12.58 -10.44
C ALA A 253 26.24 13.14 -10.98
N THR A 254 26.20 13.98 -12.01
CA THR A 254 27.38 14.59 -12.64
C THR A 254 27.39 16.11 -12.42
N GLU A 255 28.59 16.71 -12.39
CA GLU A 255 28.73 18.17 -12.18
C GLU A 255 29.12 18.92 -13.45
N GLY A 256 29.84 18.29 -14.38
CA GLY A 256 30.40 18.95 -15.56
C GLY A 256 29.78 18.52 -16.89
N VAL A 257 28.65 17.80 -16.88
CA VAL A 257 28.01 17.30 -18.09
C VAL A 257 26.93 18.26 -18.57
N ASP A 258 27.05 18.73 -19.81
CA ASP A 258 26.01 19.54 -20.43
C ASP A 258 24.79 18.68 -20.79
N PRO A 259 23.57 19.03 -20.32
CA PRO A 259 22.33 18.34 -20.69
C PRO A 259 22.08 18.27 -22.21
N GLN A 260 22.52 19.27 -22.98
CA GLN A 260 22.41 19.29 -24.43
C GLN A 260 23.36 18.27 -25.07
N HIS A 261 24.61 18.16 -24.58
CA HIS A 261 25.56 17.17 -25.08
C HIS A 261 25.08 15.75 -24.84
N LEU A 262 24.54 15.46 -23.65
CA LEU A 262 23.97 14.15 -23.35
C LEU A 262 22.79 13.83 -24.30
N ARG A 263 21.91 14.80 -24.54
CA ARG A 263 20.74 14.62 -25.42
C ARG A 263 21.11 14.50 -26.90
N SER A 264 22.13 15.24 -27.36
CA SER A 264 22.56 15.27 -28.76
C SER A 264 23.58 14.16 -29.09
N GLY A 265 24.12 13.49 -28.07
CA GLY A 265 25.20 12.50 -28.21
C GLY A 265 26.59 13.11 -28.45
N GLN A 266 26.75 14.43 -28.29
CA GLN A 266 28.00 15.16 -28.56
C GLN A 266 28.85 15.35 -27.30
N LEU A 267 29.00 14.29 -26.52
CA LEU A 267 29.76 14.32 -25.26
C LEU A 267 31.26 14.39 -25.52
N THR A 268 31.95 15.24 -24.76
CA THR A 268 33.42 15.25 -24.71
C THR A 268 33.97 13.99 -24.03
N PRO A 269 35.24 13.61 -24.27
CA PRO A 269 35.84 12.47 -23.58
C PRO A 269 35.84 12.59 -22.04
N GLY A 270 35.82 13.82 -21.51
CA GLY A 270 35.69 14.08 -20.07
C GLY A 270 34.28 13.80 -19.55
N GLU A 271 33.26 14.30 -20.25
CA GLU A 271 31.86 14.05 -19.91
C GLU A 271 31.50 12.56 -20.01
N VAL A 272 31.99 11.86 -21.04
CA VAL A 272 31.80 10.41 -21.18
C VAL A 272 32.30 9.65 -19.95
N ARG A 273 33.48 10.01 -19.41
CA ARG A 273 34.00 9.39 -18.18
C ARG A 273 33.08 9.65 -16.98
N GLN A 274 32.65 10.88 -16.78
CA GLN A 274 31.74 11.24 -15.68
C GLN A 274 30.40 10.48 -15.78
N VAL A 275 29.84 10.37 -16.99
CA VAL A 275 28.59 9.63 -17.23
C VAL A 275 28.76 8.14 -16.91
N HIS A 276 29.88 7.52 -17.31
CA HIS A 276 30.15 6.12 -16.98
C HIS A 276 30.33 5.89 -15.47
N GLU A 277 31.04 6.78 -14.78
CA GLU A 277 31.22 6.71 -13.32
C GLU A 277 29.87 6.85 -12.59
N ALA A 278 29.06 7.84 -12.96
CA ALA A 278 27.71 8.03 -12.43
C ALA A 278 26.79 6.82 -12.71
N SER A 279 26.87 6.24 -13.91
CA SER A 279 26.11 5.04 -14.26
C SER A 279 26.49 3.85 -13.38
N ALA A 280 27.79 3.66 -13.09
CA ALA A 280 28.27 2.60 -12.22
C ALA A 280 27.81 2.78 -10.76
N GLU A 281 27.72 4.02 -10.26
CA GLU A 281 27.14 4.31 -8.94
C GLU A 281 25.64 4.04 -8.91
N LEU A 282 24.89 4.62 -9.85
CA LEU A 282 23.43 4.54 -9.91
C LEU A 282 22.93 3.11 -10.12
N SER A 283 23.65 2.28 -10.91
CA SER A 283 23.27 0.89 -11.16
C SER A 283 23.29 -0.02 -9.93
N ARG A 284 23.94 0.41 -8.84
CA ARG A 284 23.98 -0.32 -7.56
C ARG A 284 22.80 0.03 -6.65
N LEU A 285 22.06 1.10 -6.97
CA LEU A 285 20.96 1.55 -6.13
C LEU A 285 19.75 0.61 -6.26
N PRO A 286 19.04 0.32 -5.16
CA PRO A 286 17.87 -0.55 -5.15
C PRO A 286 16.60 0.13 -5.72
N ILE A 287 16.68 0.64 -6.95
CA ILE A 287 15.57 1.30 -7.65
C ILE A 287 15.05 0.38 -8.76
N LEU A 288 13.74 0.17 -8.81
CA LEU A 288 13.05 -0.52 -9.91
C LEU A 288 12.13 0.48 -10.62
N ILE A 289 12.07 0.41 -11.95
CA ILE A 289 11.22 1.27 -12.78
C ILE A 289 10.27 0.37 -13.57
N ASP A 290 8.99 0.73 -13.55
CA ASP A 290 7.99 0.24 -14.49
C ASP A 290 7.51 1.42 -15.31
N ASP A 291 7.91 1.46 -16.59
CA ASP A 291 7.54 2.50 -17.57
C ASP A 291 6.47 2.00 -18.56
N HIS A 292 5.74 0.94 -18.20
CA HIS A 292 4.72 0.39 -19.07
C HIS A 292 3.56 1.38 -19.24
N PRO A 293 3.20 1.78 -20.48
CA PRO A 293 2.29 2.89 -20.74
C PRO A 293 0.82 2.60 -20.38
N MET A 294 0.43 1.33 -20.27
CA MET A 294 -0.92 0.90 -19.86
C MET A 294 -0.92 0.32 -18.45
N THR A 295 -0.52 1.12 -17.47
CA THR A 295 -0.48 0.69 -16.07
C THR A 295 -1.71 1.19 -15.31
N SER A 296 -2.58 0.27 -14.88
CA SER A 296 -3.68 0.58 -13.95
C SER A 296 -3.19 0.57 -12.50
N MET A 297 -3.90 1.25 -11.59
CA MET A 297 -3.61 1.19 -10.15
C MET A 297 -3.69 -0.23 -9.57
N ASP A 298 -4.48 -1.12 -10.18
CA ASP A 298 -4.55 -2.51 -9.75
C ASP A 298 -3.27 -3.27 -10.11
N ARG A 299 -2.67 -2.98 -11.28
CA ARG A 299 -1.35 -3.52 -11.66
C ARG A 299 -0.23 -2.95 -10.78
N VAL A 300 -0.27 -1.66 -10.45
CA VAL A 300 0.65 -1.04 -9.49
C VAL A 300 0.59 -1.80 -8.16
N ARG A 301 -0.63 -2.01 -7.63
CA ARG A 301 -0.85 -2.75 -6.38
C ARG A 301 -0.33 -4.18 -6.44
N SER A 302 -0.68 -4.95 -7.47
CA SER A 302 -0.22 -6.34 -7.61
C SER A 302 1.30 -6.46 -7.73
N SER A 303 1.93 -5.55 -8.48
CA SER A 303 3.39 -5.50 -8.64
C SER A 303 4.09 -5.11 -7.34
N ALA A 304 3.57 -4.11 -6.63
CA ALA A 304 4.10 -3.70 -5.33
C ALA A 304 3.93 -4.81 -4.28
N ARG A 305 2.78 -5.50 -4.22
CA ARG A 305 2.55 -6.68 -3.36
C ARG A 305 3.59 -7.78 -3.63
N LEU A 306 3.82 -8.12 -4.89
CA LEU A 306 4.79 -9.15 -5.30
C LEU A 306 6.25 -8.77 -4.95
N LEU A 307 6.60 -7.49 -5.09
CA LEU A 307 7.94 -7.01 -4.74
C LEU A 307 8.12 -6.91 -3.23
N LYS A 308 7.08 -6.50 -2.49
CA LYS A 308 7.07 -6.44 -1.03
C LYS A 308 7.25 -7.83 -0.41
N SER A 309 6.58 -8.86 -0.93
CA SER A 309 6.74 -10.25 -0.45
C SER A 309 8.16 -10.81 -0.67
N LYS A 310 8.94 -10.20 -1.56
CA LYS A 310 10.35 -10.51 -1.81
C LYS A 310 11.31 -9.57 -1.06
N ASN A 311 10.82 -8.70 -0.17
CA ASN A 311 11.57 -7.62 0.49
C ASN A 311 12.30 -6.68 -0.50
N ARG A 312 11.65 -6.36 -1.62
CA ARG A 312 12.20 -5.50 -2.68
C ARG A 312 11.32 -4.26 -2.94
N CYS A 313 10.56 -3.83 -1.94
CA CYS A 313 9.70 -2.64 -2.02
C CYS A 313 9.48 -2.04 -0.62
N ASP A 314 10.11 -0.89 -0.37
CA ASP A 314 9.97 -0.09 0.85
C ASP A 314 9.27 1.25 0.59
N MET A 315 9.26 1.72 -0.66
CA MET A 315 8.58 2.94 -1.08
C MET A 315 8.09 2.80 -2.52
N VAL A 316 6.90 3.36 -2.79
CA VAL A 316 6.34 3.42 -4.15
C VAL A 316 6.19 4.88 -4.57
N ILE A 317 6.65 5.18 -5.79
CA ILE A 317 6.41 6.47 -6.45
C ILE A 317 5.59 6.21 -7.70
N VAL A 318 4.51 6.97 -7.89
CA VAL A 318 3.63 6.85 -9.05
C VAL A 318 3.55 8.19 -9.77
N ASP A 319 4.21 8.29 -10.92
CA ASP A 319 4.10 9.41 -11.86
C ASP A 319 2.98 9.14 -12.85
N TYR A 320 1.75 9.35 -12.39
CA TYR A 320 0.58 9.04 -13.20
C TYR A 320 0.17 10.25 -14.06
N LEU A 321 -0.10 9.94 -15.32
CA LEU A 321 -0.86 10.80 -16.22
C LEU A 321 -2.26 11.00 -15.64
N GLN A 322 -2.66 12.27 -15.50
CA GLN A 322 -4.06 12.59 -15.36
C GLN A 322 -4.78 12.37 -16.71
N LEU A 323 -5.20 11.11 -16.94
CA LEU A 323 -6.08 10.57 -18.00
C LEU A 323 -5.39 9.96 -19.23
N CYS A 324 -5.63 8.66 -19.43
CA CYS A 324 -5.74 8.09 -20.76
C CYS A 324 -6.95 8.70 -21.50
N ASP A 325 -6.81 8.87 -22.81
CA ASP A 325 -7.76 9.45 -23.76
C ASP A 325 -9.24 9.06 -23.58
N MET A 326 -10.15 10.04 -23.57
CA MET A 326 -11.56 9.84 -23.93
C MET A 326 -12.12 11.09 -24.66
N ARG A 327 -12.66 10.88 -25.87
CA ARG A 327 -13.27 11.90 -26.74
C ARG A 327 -14.79 12.00 -26.48
N SER A 328 -15.28 13.09 -25.86
CA SER A 328 -16.66 13.68 -25.97
C SER A 328 -16.99 14.62 -24.79
N ASP A 329 -18.04 15.45 -24.90
CA ASP A 329 -18.36 16.60 -24.03
C ASP A 329 -18.98 16.27 -22.65
N GLN A 330 -19.11 15.01 -22.22
CA GLN A 330 -19.53 14.62 -20.85
C GLN A 330 -18.35 14.51 -19.85
N LYS A 331 -17.26 15.22 -20.13
CA LYS A 331 -15.86 14.94 -19.74
C LYS A 331 -15.43 15.14 -18.27
N ASN A 332 -15.96 16.13 -17.55
CA ASN A 332 -15.34 16.53 -16.27
C ASN A 332 -15.64 15.57 -15.12
N ARG A 333 -16.88 15.05 -15.00
CA ARG A 333 -17.25 14.18 -13.87
C ARG A 333 -16.48 12.86 -13.84
N ASN A 334 -16.24 12.23 -15.00
CA ASN A 334 -15.54 10.94 -15.06
C ASN A 334 -14.06 11.08 -14.69
N ARG A 335 -13.39 12.19 -15.07
CA ARG A 335 -12.00 12.45 -14.66
C ARG A 335 -11.87 12.60 -13.14
N GLU A 336 -12.72 13.41 -12.53
CA GLU A 336 -12.69 13.63 -11.08
C GLU A 336 -12.88 12.31 -10.32
N GLN A 337 -13.77 11.44 -10.81
CA GLN A 337 -14.03 10.12 -10.26
C GLN A 337 -12.84 9.16 -10.41
N GLU A 338 -12.21 9.11 -11.58
CA GLU A 338 -11.03 8.27 -11.80
C GLU A 338 -9.86 8.69 -10.91
N VAL A 339 -9.63 10.00 -10.79
CA VAL A 339 -8.57 10.54 -9.93
C VAL A 339 -8.86 10.27 -8.45
N ALA A 340 -10.14 10.41 -8.04
CA ALA A 340 -10.58 10.02 -6.70
C ALA A 340 -10.37 8.52 -6.43
N GLN A 341 -10.69 7.67 -7.39
CA GLN A 341 -10.48 6.23 -7.27
C GLN A 341 -9.00 5.88 -7.20
N ALA A 342 -8.15 6.52 -8.01
CA ALA A 342 -6.70 6.31 -7.99
C ALA A 342 -6.09 6.71 -6.64
N SER A 343 -6.48 7.88 -6.11
CA SER A 343 -6.09 8.36 -4.79
C SER A 343 -6.47 7.37 -3.68
N ARG A 344 -7.74 6.92 -3.68
CA ARG A 344 -8.22 5.94 -2.71
C ARG A 344 -7.46 4.62 -2.81
N LYS A 345 -7.26 4.09 -4.01
CA LYS A 345 -6.47 2.87 -4.25
C LYS A 345 -5.02 3.03 -3.77
N ALA A 346 -4.41 4.20 -3.99
CA ALA A 346 -3.07 4.49 -3.51
C ALA A 346 -3.00 4.55 -1.97
N LYS A 347 -4.02 5.13 -1.30
CA LYS A 347 -4.07 5.13 0.17
C LYS A 347 -4.26 3.73 0.74
N LEU A 348 -5.12 2.92 0.13
CA LEU A 348 -5.30 1.52 0.51
C LEU A 348 -4.00 0.74 0.34
N LEU A 349 -3.32 0.91 -0.80
CA LEU A 349 -2.00 0.32 -1.05
C LEU A 349 -0.97 0.68 0.03
N ALA A 350 -0.88 1.97 0.39
CA ALA A 350 0.06 2.44 1.41
C ALA A 350 -0.17 1.75 2.76
N LYS A 351 -1.44 1.70 3.20
CA LYS A 351 -1.84 1.07 4.46
C LYS A 351 -1.66 -0.44 4.46
N GLU A 352 -2.04 -1.10 3.38
CA GLU A 352 -2.00 -2.55 3.26
C GLU A 352 -0.58 -3.09 3.25
N LEU A 353 0.33 -2.43 2.52
CA LEU A 353 1.73 -2.85 2.42
C LEU A 353 2.63 -2.26 3.51
N ASP A 354 2.09 -1.39 4.36
CA ASP A 354 2.83 -0.61 5.37
C ASP A 354 4.08 0.06 4.78
N ILE A 355 3.89 0.82 3.68
CA ILE A 355 4.95 1.57 3.01
C ILE A 355 4.48 2.98 2.64
N PRO A 356 5.39 3.97 2.58
CA PRO A 356 5.09 5.27 1.99
C PRO A 356 4.79 5.15 0.49
N VAL A 357 3.72 5.82 0.07
CA VAL A 357 3.36 6.00 -1.34
C VAL A 357 3.43 7.48 -1.70
N LEU A 358 4.22 7.84 -2.71
CA LEU A 358 4.28 9.18 -3.28
C LEU A 358 3.53 9.20 -4.61
N LEU A 359 2.43 9.94 -4.67
CA LEU A 359 1.56 10.05 -5.82
C LEU A 359 1.69 11.45 -6.45
N LEU A 360 2.07 11.51 -7.72
CA LEU A 360 2.41 12.75 -8.40
C LEU A 360 1.22 13.30 -9.17
N SER A 361 0.72 14.48 -8.80
CA SER A 361 -0.46 15.09 -9.43
C SER A 361 -0.11 16.37 -10.21
N GLN A 362 -0.91 16.71 -11.23
CA GLN A 362 -0.77 17.97 -11.94
C GLN A 362 -1.79 19.00 -11.44
N LEU A 363 -1.38 20.26 -11.34
CA LEU A 363 -2.23 21.38 -10.92
C LEU A 363 -2.98 22.04 -12.09
N ASN A 364 -4.22 22.45 -11.84
CA ASN A 364 -5.08 23.11 -12.83
C ASN A 364 -4.60 24.51 -13.21
N ARG A 365 -4.96 24.96 -14.43
CA ARG A 365 -4.58 26.29 -14.97
C ARG A 365 -5.24 27.48 -14.28
N ALA A 366 -6.29 27.25 -13.49
CA ALA A 366 -6.96 28.30 -12.71
C ALA A 366 -6.08 28.94 -11.61
N SER A 367 -4.87 28.42 -11.36
CA SER A 367 -3.88 28.98 -10.42
C SER A 367 -3.33 30.36 -10.80
N ASP A 368 -3.46 30.76 -12.07
CA ASP A 368 -2.83 31.96 -12.63
C ASP A 368 -3.47 33.27 -12.13
N GLY A 369 -4.62 33.20 -11.45
CA GLY A 369 -5.29 34.36 -10.84
C GLY A 369 -4.80 34.72 -9.42
N SER A 370 -3.90 33.94 -8.82
CA SER A 370 -3.38 34.27 -7.49
C SER A 370 -2.34 35.39 -7.56
N ILE A 371 -2.44 36.38 -6.67
CA ILE A 371 -1.55 37.56 -6.59
C ILE A 371 -0.06 37.17 -6.53
N ASP A 372 0.24 35.95 -6.10
CA ASP A 372 1.60 35.43 -5.97
C ASP A 372 1.97 34.19 -6.78
N HIS A 373 1.08 33.68 -7.63
CA HIS A 373 1.33 32.45 -8.41
C HIS A 373 1.75 31.26 -7.53
N ARG A 374 1.40 31.31 -6.24
CA ARG A 374 1.68 30.26 -5.26
C ARG A 374 0.50 29.30 -5.27
N PRO A 375 0.73 28.00 -5.54
CA PRO A 375 -0.34 27.04 -5.57
C PRO A 375 -0.92 26.80 -4.17
N THR A 376 -2.21 26.58 -4.12
CA THR A 376 -3.00 26.28 -2.91
C THR A 376 -3.76 24.97 -3.10
N LEU A 377 -4.29 24.39 -2.01
CA LEU A 377 -5.10 23.16 -2.08
C LEU A 377 -6.29 23.30 -3.05
N SER A 378 -6.87 24.50 -3.17
CA SER A 378 -7.91 24.77 -4.16
C SER A 378 -7.49 24.59 -5.62
N ASN A 379 -6.19 24.50 -5.93
CA ASN A 379 -5.70 24.18 -7.27
C ASN A 379 -5.70 22.67 -7.57
N LEU A 380 -5.91 21.84 -6.56
CA LEU A 380 -6.22 20.41 -6.67
C LEU A 380 -7.74 20.15 -6.78
N ARG A 381 -8.59 21.20 -6.79
CA ARG A 381 -10.04 21.09 -6.55
C ARG A 381 -10.86 20.34 -7.60
N GLU A 382 -10.31 20.03 -8.78
CA GLU A 382 -10.88 18.96 -9.65
C GLU A 382 -10.64 17.55 -9.06
N SER A 383 -10.20 17.45 -7.80
CA SER A 383 -9.85 16.20 -7.12
C SER A 383 -9.96 16.35 -5.61
N GLY A 384 -11.11 16.83 -5.09
CA GLY A 384 -11.34 16.95 -3.64
C GLY A 384 -11.10 15.65 -2.86
N ALA A 385 -11.21 14.49 -3.52
CA ALA A 385 -10.86 13.19 -2.95
C ALA A 385 -9.34 13.04 -2.67
N ILE A 386 -8.46 13.57 -3.54
CA ILE A 386 -7.01 13.58 -3.28
C ILE A 386 -6.71 14.30 -1.98
N GLU A 387 -7.30 15.48 -1.79
CA GLU A 387 -7.10 16.26 -0.58
C GLU A 387 -7.59 15.48 0.64
N GLN A 388 -8.72 14.78 0.57
CA GLN A 388 -9.25 14.01 1.69
C GLN A 388 -8.39 12.80 2.02
N ASP A 389 -8.01 11.98 1.03
CA ASP A 389 -7.31 10.71 1.23
C ASP A 389 -5.85 10.89 1.67
N ALA A 390 -5.19 11.95 1.19
CA ALA A 390 -3.78 12.20 1.47
C ALA A 390 -3.49 12.45 2.96
N ASP A 391 -2.37 11.97 3.44
CA ASP A 391 -1.81 12.32 4.74
C ASP A 391 -0.98 13.60 4.65
N MET A 392 -0.29 13.78 3.52
CA MET A 392 0.47 14.98 3.21
C MET A 392 0.25 15.44 1.77
N VAL A 393 0.15 16.75 1.57
CA VAL A 393 0.07 17.37 0.24
C VAL A 393 1.16 18.43 0.13
N MET A 394 2.07 18.22 -0.82
CA MET A 394 3.15 19.11 -1.18
C MET A 394 2.89 19.74 -2.54
N LEU A 395 3.03 21.06 -2.63
CA LEU A 395 2.84 21.82 -3.87
C LEU A 395 4.17 22.46 -4.26
N LEU A 396 4.69 22.14 -5.44
CA LEU A 396 5.93 22.71 -5.95
C LEU A 396 5.68 24.03 -6.67
N CYS A 397 6.54 25.01 -6.39
CA CYS A 397 6.54 26.30 -7.05
C CYS A 397 7.96 26.77 -7.34
N ARG A 398 8.16 27.42 -8.49
CA ARG A 398 9.40 28.09 -8.87
C ARG A 398 9.09 29.54 -9.26
N PRO A 399 9.25 30.51 -8.36
CA PRO A 399 8.88 31.90 -8.60
C PRO A 399 9.52 32.53 -9.85
N ALA A 400 10.74 32.13 -10.20
CA ALA A 400 11.44 32.61 -11.39
C ALA A 400 10.71 32.33 -12.70
N LEU A 401 9.94 31.23 -12.78
CA LEU A 401 9.12 30.90 -13.97
C LEU A 401 8.00 31.90 -14.21
N TYR A 402 7.65 32.69 -13.20
CA TYR A 402 6.61 33.72 -13.25
C TYR A 402 7.20 35.14 -13.33
N GLY A 403 8.49 35.27 -13.67
CA GLY A 403 9.15 36.58 -13.82
C GLY A 403 9.43 37.31 -12.51
N LYS A 404 9.33 36.63 -11.36
CA LYS A 404 9.69 37.21 -10.05
C LYS A 404 11.18 37.09 -9.83
N THR A 405 11.82 38.15 -9.34
CA THR A 405 13.25 38.20 -8.99
C THR A 405 13.51 37.97 -7.49
N VAL A 406 12.50 38.21 -6.64
CA VAL A 406 12.55 38.03 -5.20
C VAL A 406 11.26 37.32 -4.74
N ASP A 407 11.39 36.33 -3.85
CA ASP A 407 10.24 35.73 -3.21
C ASP A 407 9.67 36.67 -2.13
N LYS A 408 8.36 36.91 -2.14
CA LYS A 408 7.76 37.88 -1.22
C LYS A 408 7.78 37.46 0.24
N LYS A 409 7.81 36.15 0.53
CA LYS A 409 7.65 35.62 1.89
C LYS A 409 9.00 35.40 2.55
N SER A 410 9.95 34.78 1.86
CA SER A 410 11.31 34.56 2.38
C SER A 410 12.25 35.73 2.09
N THR A 411 11.91 36.61 1.15
CA THR A 411 12.77 37.68 0.60
C THR A 411 14.01 37.17 -0.14
N TYR A 412 14.07 35.86 -0.44
CA TYR A 412 15.19 35.25 -1.14
C TYR A 412 15.21 35.60 -2.64
N PRO A 413 16.40 35.72 -3.25
CA PRO A 413 16.54 35.74 -4.70
C PRO A 413 15.94 34.49 -5.31
N THR A 414 15.17 34.65 -6.39
CA THR A 414 14.42 33.53 -7.00
C THR A 414 15.23 32.71 -7.99
N ASP A 415 16.42 33.18 -8.38
CA ASP A 415 17.29 32.45 -9.28
C ASP A 415 17.76 31.15 -8.60
N GLY A 416 17.52 30.02 -9.28
CA GLY A 416 17.70 28.68 -8.73
C GLY A 416 16.83 28.34 -7.51
N LEU A 417 15.83 29.16 -7.13
CA LEU A 417 14.96 28.91 -5.97
C LEU A 417 13.73 28.08 -6.35
N GLY A 418 13.59 26.94 -5.68
CA GLY A 418 12.38 26.14 -5.63
C GLY A 418 11.73 26.19 -4.25
N ILE A 419 10.42 26.04 -4.22
CA ILE A 419 9.61 26.06 -2.99
C ILE A 419 8.74 24.80 -2.97
N VAL A 420 8.84 24.03 -1.89
CA VAL A 420 7.90 22.97 -1.53
C VAL A 420 6.94 23.55 -0.50
N ILE A 421 5.68 23.74 -0.89
CA ILE A 421 4.63 24.22 0.01
C ILE A 421 3.92 23.00 0.59
N ILE A 422 4.11 22.73 1.88
CA ILE A 422 3.40 21.67 2.60
C ILE A 422 2.01 22.23 2.94
N ALA A 423 1.07 22.03 2.04
CA ALA A 423 -0.26 22.62 2.09
C ALA A 423 -1.21 21.82 3.02
N LYS A 424 -0.95 20.53 3.21
CA LYS A 424 -1.62 19.65 4.18
C LYS A 424 -0.61 18.72 4.81
N HIS A 425 -0.74 18.51 6.12
CA HIS A 425 0.00 17.48 6.85
C HIS A 425 -0.88 17.00 8.03
N ARG A 426 -1.31 15.73 8.03
CA ARG A 426 -2.15 15.16 9.10
C ARG A 426 -1.41 15.00 10.42
N ASN A 427 -0.12 14.67 10.34
CA ASN A 427 0.70 14.26 11.48
C ASN A 427 1.70 15.34 11.93
N GLY A 428 1.61 16.56 11.38
CA GLY A 428 2.59 17.60 11.65
C GLY A 428 2.16 18.99 11.15
N LYS A 429 3.12 19.91 11.10
CA LYS A 429 2.87 21.30 10.72
C LYS A 429 2.87 21.48 9.20
N THR A 430 2.08 22.43 8.73
CA THR A 430 2.19 22.99 7.38
C THR A 430 3.31 24.03 7.35
N GLY A 431 3.83 24.31 6.15
CA GLY A 431 4.99 25.20 6.03
C GLY A 431 5.52 25.28 4.62
N GLU A 432 6.67 25.95 4.48
CA GLU A 432 7.40 26.03 3.22
C GLU A 432 8.83 25.58 3.46
N VAL A 433 9.30 24.73 2.56
CA VAL A 433 10.69 24.29 2.49
C VAL A 433 11.27 24.82 1.18
N TYR A 434 12.50 25.33 1.25
CA TYR A 434 13.18 25.95 0.11
C TYR A 434 14.29 25.02 -0.37
N PHE A 435 14.36 24.79 -1.68
CA PHE A 435 15.43 24.01 -2.30
C PHE A 435 16.10 24.82 -3.40
N HIS A 436 17.39 24.59 -3.59
CA HIS A 436 18.11 25.08 -4.75
C HIS A 436 18.01 24.07 -5.90
N HIS A 437 17.88 24.57 -7.12
CA HIS A 437 17.91 23.77 -8.33
C HIS A 437 18.85 24.40 -9.37
N ASN A 438 19.51 23.55 -10.18
CA ASN A 438 20.19 24.03 -11.37
C ASN A 438 19.20 24.38 -12.50
N GLN A 439 19.66 25.08 -13.53
CA GLN A 439 18.79 25.55 -14.63
C GLN A 439 18.05 24.40 -15.35
N SER A 440 18.70 23.24 -15.49
CA SER A 440 18.15 22.04 -16.12
C SER A 440 17.22 21.21 -15.23
N MET A 441 17.05 21.57 -13.95
CA MET A 441 16.28 20.81 -12.96
C MET A 441 16.74 19.35 -12.85
N THR A 442 18.05 19.12 -12.88
CA THR A 442 18.66 17.79 -12.70
C THR A 442 19.31 17.65 -11.34
N LYS A 443 19.83 18.74 -10.75
CA LYS A 443 20.43 18.74 -9.42
C LYS A 443 19.57 19.58 -8.47
N LEU A 444 19.22 18.98 -7.34
CA LEU A 444 18.43 19.58 -6.27
C LEU A 444 19.17 19.40 -4.94
N VAL A 445 19.22 20.46 -4.14
CA VAL A 445 19.83 20.47 -2.79
C VAL A 445 19.08 21.45 -1.90
N ASP A 446 19.29 21.42 -0.58
CA ASP A 446 18.74 22.44 0.33
C ASP A 446 19.15 23.86 -0.10
N TYR A 447 18.20 24.81 -0.02
CA TYR A 447 18.48 26.18 -0.43
C TYR A 447 19.33 26.90 0.61
N ILE A 448 20.49 27.39 0.17
CA ILE A 448 21.33 28.30 0.95
C ILE A 448 21.25 29.67 0.27
N PRO A 449 20.77 30.73 0.96
CA PRO A 449 20.71 32.07 0.36
C PRO A 449 22.09 32.53 -0.10
N PRO A 450 22.19 33.27 -1.23
CA PRO A 450 23.46 33.78 -1.72
C PRO A 450 24.19 34.63 -0.68
N LEU A 451 25.52 34.59 -0.69
CA LEU A 451 26.36 35.32 0.27
C LEU A 451 26.01 36.82 0.33
N GLU A 452 25.69 37.43 -0.81
CA GLU A 452 25.27 38.83 -0.89
C GLU A 452 23.99 39.11 -0.11
N TRP A 453 23.02 38.18 -0.17
CA TRP A 453 21.77 38.29 0.58
C TRP A 453 22.04 38.10 2.08
N LEU A 454 22.86 37.11 2.46
CA LEU A 454 23.24 36.88 3.85
C LEU A 454 23.93 38.11 4.44
N THR A 455 24.91 38.68 3.73
CA THR A 455 25.65 39.87 4.19
C THR A 455 24.74 41.09 4.35
N ARG A 456 23.72 41.26 3.50
CA ARG A 456 22.75 42.36 3.59
C ARG A 456 21.74 42.21 4.72
N ASN A 457 21.41 40.98 5.11
CA ASN A 457 20.36 40.66 6.10
C ASN A 457 20.90 40.13 7.43
N ALA A 458 22.23 40.05 7.61
CA ALA A 458 22.87 39.62 8.86
C ALA A 458 22.95 40.73 9.95
N LYS A 459 22.19 41.82 9.82
CA LYS A 459 22.21 42.97 10.73
C LYS A 459 21.01 43.01 11.67
#